data_AF-A0A5P8K779-F1
#
_entry.id   AF-A0A5P8K779-F1
#
_cell.length_a   1.000
_cell.length_b   1.000
_cell.length_c   1.000
_cell.angle_alpha   90.00
_cell.angle_beta   90.00
_cell.angle_gamma   90.00
#
_symmetry.space_group_name_H-M   'P 1'
#
loop_
_entity.id
_entity.type
_entity.pdbx_description
1 polymer ?
#
loop_
_entity_poly.entity_id
_entity_poly.type
_entity_poly.pdbx_seq_one_letter_code
_entity_poly.pdbx_strand_id
1 'polypeptide(L)'
;MEPQPPTSTTLRLLPWLSPEGKPCFLSASGRDGYMSRLADTTETRQLTEGADVLTRARRLLADPVSPNAEVRYTAIRLTECLADALRVAESRGMRLPEPDRDTDPPSAR
;
A
#
# COMPACT_ATOMS: atom_id res chain seq x y z
N MET A 1 -14.32 -32.36 21.15
CA MET A 1 -14.69 -31.26 20.25
C MET A 1 -13.98 -30.04 20.79
N GLU A 2 -12.75 -29.80 20.30
CA GLU A 2 -11.92 -28.72 20.81
C GLU A 2 -12.45 -27.38 20.27
N PRO A 3 -12.64 -26.36 21.12
CA PRO A 3 -13.10 -25.06 20.65
C PRO A 3 -12.00 -24.45 19.77
N GLN A 4 -12.34 -24.24 18.50
CA GLN A 4 -11.48 -23.56 17.55
C GLN A 4 -11.20 -22.14 18.11
N PRO A 5 -9.94 -21.72 18.26
CA PRO A 5 -9.63 -20.39 18.78
C PRO A 5 -10.31 -19.33 17.90
N PRO A 6 -10.73 -18.18 18.46
CA PRO A 6 -11.33 -17.12 17.67
C PRO A 6 -10.31 -16.73 16.60
N THR A 7 -10.63 -17.01 15.34
CA THR A 7 -9.85 -16.48 14.22
C THR A 7 -10.00 -14.97 14.31
N SER A 8 -8.98 -14.27 14.80
CA SER A 8 -8.93 -12.82 14.76
C SER A 8 -9.11 -12.41 13.29
N THR A 9 -10.29 -11.89 12.95
CA THR A 9 -10.60 -11.45 11.59
C THR A 9 -9.73 -10.22 11.30
N THR A 10 -8.53 -10.45 10.78
CA THR A 10 -7.67 -9.36 10.31
C THR A 10 -8.29 -8.78 9.04
N LEU A 11 -8.65 -7.51 9.07
CA LEU A 11 -9.12 -6.81 7.88
C LEU A 11 -7.92 -6.37 7.04
N ARG A 12 -7.93 -6.69 5.74
CA ARG A 12 -6.95 -6.20 4.78
C ARG A 12 -7.48 -4.92 4.13
N LEU A 13 -6.72 -3.83 4.20
CA LEU A 13 -6.97 -2.64 3.40
C LEU A 13 -6.69 -2.92 1.91
N LEU A 14 -7.61 -2.53 1.04
CA LEU A 14 -7.47 -2.70 -0.40
C LEU A 14 -6.77 -1.49 -1.04
N PRO A 15 -5.95 -1.68 -2.09
CA PRO A 15 -5.17 -0.60 -2.70
C PRO A 15 -6.00 0.38 -3.56
N TRP A 16 -7.32 0.18 -3.63
CA TRP A 16 -8.27 1.10 -4.27
C TRP A 16 -9.28 1.63 -3.25
N LEU A 17 -9.93 2.72 -3.64
CA LEU A 17 -11.05 3.32 -2.91
C LEU A 17 -12.38 2.76 -3.42
N SER A 18 -13.44 2.98 -2.66
CA SER A 18 -14.81 2.83 -3.16
C SER A 18 -15.10 3.90 -4.21
N PRO A 19 -16.17 3.76 -5.02
CA PRO A 19 -16.61 4.81 -5.94
C PRO A 19 -16.84 6.16 -5.24
N GLU A 20 -17.19 6.16 -3.96
CA GLU A 20 -17.38 7.35 -3.11
C GLU A 20 -16.08 7.87 -2.49
N GLY A 21 -14.92 7.30 -2.86
CA GLY A 21 -13.61 7.70 -2.35
C GLY A 21 -13.28 7.20 -0.96
N LYS A 22 -14.00 6.19 -0.43
CA LYS A 22 -13.76 5.67 0.93
C LYS A 22 -12.76 4.50 0.93
N PRO A 23 -11.96 4.33 1.99
CA PRO A 23 -11.12 3.14 2.15
C PRO A 23 -11.95 1.86 2.15
N CYS A 24 -11.52 0.86 1.37
CA CYS A 24 -12.15 -0.45 1.30
C CYS A 24 -11.35 -1.51 2.07
N PHE A 25 -12.06 -2.43 2.74
CA PHE A 25 -11.46 -3.50 3.53
C PHE A 25 -11.98 -4.88 3.09
N LEU A 26 -11.10 -5.88 3.12
CA LEU A 26 -11.40 -7.29 2.84
C LEU A 26 -11.22 -8.09 4.13
N SER A 27 -12.23 -8.86 4.52
CA SER A 27 -12.11 -9.84 5.61
C SER A 27 -11.14 -10.94 5.20
N ALA A 28 -10.01 -11.07 5.90
CA ALA A 28 -8.98 -12.07 5.58
C ALA A 28 -9.27 -13.43 6.23
N SER A 29 -10.43 -14.03 5.97
CA SER A 29 -10.72 -15.41 6.38
C SER A 29 -9.94 -16.48 5.58
N GLY A 30 -9.01 -16.06 4.71
CA GLY A 30 -8.05 -16.91 4.03
C GLY A 30 -7.02 -16.06 3.29
N ARG A 31 -5.73 -16.33 3.50
CA ARG A 31 -4.59 -15.51 3.02
C ARG A 31 -4.50 -15.40 1.48
N ASP A 32 -5.14 -16.32 0.75
CA ASP A 32 -5.03 -16.46 -0.72
C ASP A 32 -6.39 -16.42 -1.49
N GLY A 33 -7.36 -15.65 -1.02
CA GLY A 33 -8.60 -15.41 -1.79
C GLY A 33 -8.34 -14.66 -3.12
N TYR A 34 -9.25 -14.79 -4.09
CA TYR A 34 -9.18 -14.06 -5.38
C TYR A 34 -8.98 -12.55 -5.19
N MET A 35 -9.72 -11.95 -4.24
CA MET A 35 -9.60 -10.52 -3.91
C MET A 35 -8.22 -10.15 -3.33
N SER A 36 -7.58 -11.06 -2.59
CA SER A 36 -6.22 -10.85 -2.06
C SER A 36 -5.21 -10.79 -3.21
N ARG A 37 -5.29 -11.72 -4.18
CA ARG A 37 -4.43 -11.70 -5.38
C ARG A 37 -4.68 -10.48 -6.27
N LEU A 38 -5.93 -10.06 -6.41
CA LEU A 38 -6.27 -8.83 -7.15
C LEU A 38 -5.67 -7.60 -6.45
N ALA A 39 -5.72 -7.54 -5.12
CA ALA A 39 -5.05 -6.52 -4.34
C ALA A 39 -3.53 -6.55 -4.58
N ASP A 40 -2.87 -7.70 -4.49
CA ASP A 40 -1.42 -7.81 -4.71
C ASP A 40 -1.00 -7.39 -6.13
N THR A 41 -1.78 -7.79 -7.15
CA THR A 41 -1.57 -7.39 -8.54
C THR A 41 -1.72 -5.87 -8.71
N THR A 42 -2.71 -5.28 -8.04
CA THR A 42 -2.97 -3.85 -8.12
C THR A 42 -1.91 -3.03 -7.40
N GLU A 43 -1.47 -3.46 -6.20
CA GLU A 43 -0.34 -2.86 -5.49
C GLU A 43 0.91 -2.86 -6.39
N THR A 44 1.19 -3.98 -7.06
CA THR A 44 2.35 -4.12 -7.96
C THR A 44 2.24 -3.17 -9.16
N ARG A 45 1.05 -3.07 -9.78
CA ARG A 45 0.79 -2.16 -10.90
C ARG A 45 0.98 -0.70 -10.49
N GLN A 46 0.38 -0.27 -9.38
CA GLN A 46 0.51 1.10 -8.86
C GLN A 46 1.97 1.49 -8.60
N LEU A 47 2.74 0.60 -7.96
CA LEU A 47 4.17 0.86 -7.71
C LEU A 47 4.99 0.92 -9.01
N THR A 48 4.65 0.10 -10.00
CA THR A 48 5.31 0.12 -11.31
C THR A 48 5.01 1.42 -12.05
N GLU A 49 3.75 1.84 -12.08
CA GLU A 49 3.33 3.12 -12.67
C GLU A 49 4.01 4.31 -11.98
N GLY A 50 4.12 4.28 -10.64
CA GLY A 50 4.85 5.28 -9.88
C GLY A 50 6.34 5.35 -10.24
N ALA A 51 6.99 4.21 -10.44
CA ALA A 51 8.40 4.17 -10.87
C ALA A 51 8.59 4.75 -12.29
N ASP A 52 7.66 4.46 -13.21
CA ASP A 52 7.67 5.00 -14.56
C ASP A 52 7.47 6.52 -14.57
N VAL A 53 6.49 7.02 -13.81
CA VAL A 53 6.22 8.46 -13.66
C VAL A 53 7.43 9.17 -13.05
N LEU A 54 8.03 8.60 -12.00
CA LEU A 54 9.23 9.15 -11.36
C LEU A 54 10.40 9.25 -12.35
N THR A 55 10.60 8.23 -13.19
CA THR A 55 11.66 8.23 -14.21
C THR A 55 11.45 9.34 -15.23
N ARG A 56 10.22 9.54 -15.71
CA ARG A 56 9.89 10.62 -16.64
C ARG A 56 10.04 11.99 -15.98
N ALA A 57 9.59 12.14 -14.73
CA ALA A 57 9.69 13.38 -13.99
C ALA A 57 11.14 13.83 -13.79
N ARG A 58 12.06 12.90 -13.46
CA ARG A 58 13.49 13.21 -13.34
C ARG A 58 14.07 13.74 -14.64
N ARG A 59 13.68 13.20 -15.79
CA ARG A 59 14.14 13.66 -17.11
C ARG A 59 13.60 15.05 -17.43
N LEU A 60 12.31 15.27 -17.17
CA LEU A 60 11.67 16.57 -17.39
C LEU A 60 12.29 17.66 -16.50
N LEU A 61 12.43 17.40 -15.21
CA LEU A 61 12.98 18.37 -14.25
C LEU A 61 14.48 18.65 -14.45
N ALA A 62 15.20 17.79 -15.17
CA ALA A 62 16.60 18.03 -15.55
C ALA A 62 16.74 19.06 -16.68
N ASP A 63 15.68 19.33 -17.44
CA ASP A 63 15.67 20.38 -18.46
C ASP A 63 15.08 21.69 -17.88
N PRO A 64 15.91 22.73 -17.66
CA PRO A 64 15.47 23.99 -17.07
C PRO A 64 14.54 24.81 -17.97
N VAL A 65 14.42 24.47 -19.27
CA VAL A 65 13.50 25.14 -20.20
C VAL A 65 12.23 24.32 -20.47
N SER A 66 12.00 23.25 -19.69
CA SER A 66 10.77 22.45 -19.78
C SER A 66 9.50 23.32 -19.70
N PRO A 67 8.51 23.09 -20.58
CA PRO A 67 7.26 23.85 -20.55
C PRO A 67 6.53 23.73 -19.20
N ASN A 68 6.08 24.86 -18.65
CA ASN A 68 5.35 24.90 -17.38
C ASN A 68 4.12 23.97 -17.34
N ALA A 69 3.44 23.80 -18.48
CA ALA A 69 2.29 22.91 -18.59
C ALA A 69 2.69 21.43 -18.39
N GLU A 70 3.83 21.01 -18.94
CA GLU A 70 4.36 19.64 -18.77
C GLU A 70 4.84 19.39 -17.34
N VAL A 71 5.49 20.39 -16.73
CA VAL A 71 5.90 20.34 -15.32
C VAL A 71 4.68 20.19 -14.41
N ARG A 72 3.63 21.00 -14.65
CA ARG A 72 2.38 20.92 -13.89
C ARG A 72 1.68 19.58 -14.07
N TYR A 73 1.58 19.08 -15.30
CA TYR A 73 0.99 17.76 -15.57
C TYR A 73 1.76 16.65 -14.84
N THR A 74 3.09 16.67 -14.94
CA THR A 74 3.95 15.69 -14.29
C THR A 74 3.85 15.75 -12.77
N ALA A 75 3.74 16.96 -12.19
CA ALA A 75 3.50 17.13 -10.76
C ALA A 75 2.17 16.49 -10.31
N ILE A 76 1.09 16.66 -11.08
CA ILE A 76 -0.21 16.00 -10.81
C ILE A 76 -0.03 14.48 -10.81
N ARG A 77 0.60 13.92 -11.85
CA ARG A 77 0.84 12.47 -11.93
C ARG A 77 1.71 11.95 -10.77
N LEU A 78 2.73 12.71 -10.36
CA LEU A 78 3.53 12.38 -9.18
C LEU A 78 2.69 12.36 -7.90
N THR A 79 1.78 13.32 -7.71
CA THR A 79 0.91 13.33 -6.52
C THR A 79 -0.04 12.14 -6.47
N GLU A 80 -0.59 11.71 -7.61
CA GLU A 80 -1.42 10.51 -7.71
C GLU A 80 -0.61 9.26 -7.33
N CYS A 81 0.56 9.07 -7.94
CA CYS A 81 1.42 7.91 -7.67
C CYS A 81 1.94 7.89 -6.22
N LEU A 82 2.18 9.05 -5.61
CA LEU A 82 2.56 9.12 -4.20
C LEU A 82 1.41 8.69 -3.28
N ALA A 83 0.19 9.15 -3.56
CA ALA A 83 -0.99 8.73 -2.81
C ALA A 83 -1.20 7.21 -2.89
N ASP A 84 -1.05 6.64 -4.10
CA ASP A 84 -1.09 5.19 -4.30
C ASP A 84 0.01 4.48 -3.49
N ALA A 85 1.27 4.93 -3.57
CA ALA A 85 2.38 4.32 -2.86
C ALA A 85 2.20 4.34 -1.33
N LEU A 86 1.70 5.45 -0.77
CA LEU A 86 1.39 5.56 0.65
C LEU A 86 0.30 4.56 1.07
N ARG A 87 -0.73 4.39 0.25
CA ARG A 87 -1.80 3.42 0.51
C ARG A 87 -1.30 1.98 0.44
N VAL A 88 -0.44 1.66 -0.53
CA VAL A 88 0.21 0.34 -0.62
C VAL A 88 1.06 0.09 0.64
N ALA A 89 1.82 1.09 1.10
CA ALA A 89 2.62 0.99 2.30
C ALA A 89 1.76 0.74 3.55
N GLU A 90 0.64 1.46 3.71
CA GLU A 90 -0.31 1.27 4.81
C GLU A 90 -0.95 -0.13 4.78
N SER A 91 -1.42 -0.58 3.60
CA SER A 91 -1.97 -1.93 3.39
C SER A 91 -0.97 -3.03 3.79
N ARG A 92 0.31 -2.86 3.41
CA ARG A 92 1.38 -3.81 3.77
C ARG A 92 1.72 -3.74 5.24
N GLY A 93 1.80 -2.55 5.82
CA GLY A 93 2.08 -2.32 7.23
C GLY A 93 1.07 -2.99 8.17
N MET A 94 -0.23 -2.89 7.87
CA MET A 94 -1.28 -3.55 8.66
C MET A 94 -1.28 -5.08 8.57
N ARG A 95 -0.52 -5.66 7.63
CA ARG A 95 -0.36 -7.11 7.48
C ARG A 95 0.91 -7.66 8.14
N LEU A 96 1.77 -6.78 8.67
CA LEU A 96 2.94 -7.19 9.44
C LEU A 96 2.48 -7.67 10.83
N PRO A 97 3.12 -8.73 11.38
CA PRO A 97 2.89 -9.10 12.78
C PRO A 97 3.27 -7.94 13.71
N GLU A 98 2.56 -7.79 14.82
CA GLU A 98 2.99 -6.86 15.86
C GLU A 98 4.39 -7.27 16.35
N PRO A 99 5.32 -6.32 16.54
CA PRO A 99 6.62 -6.63 17.12
C PRO A 99 6.40 -7.25 18.50
N ASP A 100 6.99 -8.42 18.72
CA ASP A 100 6.88 -9.20 19.95
C ASP A 100 7.32 -8.32 21.14
N ARG A 101 6.36 -7.83 21.92
CA ARG A 101 6.62 -6.94 23.07
C ARG A 101 7.10 -7.72 24.30
N ASP A 102 7.17 -9.04 24.22
CA ASP A 102 7.48 -9.94 25.34
C ASP A 102 8.93 -10.49 25.33
N THR A 103 9.91 -9.65 25.02
CA THR A 103 11.29 -9.91 25.50
C THR A 103 11.54 -9.11 26.76
N ASP A 104 10.81 -9.45 27.82
CA ASP A 104 11.19 -9.03 29.17
C ASP A 104 12.45 -9.84 29.53
N PRO A 105 13.62 -9.21 29.80
CA PRO A 105 14.80 -9.95 30.21
C PRO A 105 14.49 -10.69 31.52
N PRO A 106 14.95 -11.95 31.70
CA PRO A 106 14.63 -12.72 32.89
C PRO A 106 15.11 -11.95 34.13
N SER A 107 14.17 -11.60 35.01
CA SER A 107 14.47 -11.03 36.32
C SER A 107 15.42 -11.96 37.06
N ALA A 108 16.67 -11.51 37.21
CA ALA A 108 17.67 -12.18 38.02
C ALA A 108 17.17 -12.26 39.47
N ARG A 109 17.13 -13.49 40.00
CA ARG A 109 16.90 -13.77 41.42
C ARG A 109 18.19 -13.59 42.21
#